data_AF-A0AAV3S7I1-F1
#
_entry.id   AF-A0AAV3S7I1-F1
#
_cell.length_a   1.000
_cell.length_b   1.000
_cell.length_c   1.000
_cell.angle_alpha   90.00
_cell.angle_beta   90.00
_cell.angle_gamma   90.00
#
_symmetry.space_group_name_H-M   'P 1'
#
loop_
_entity.id
_entity.type
_entity.pdbx_description
1 polymer ?
#
loop_
_entity_poly.entity_id
_entity_poly.type
_entity_poly.pdbx_seq_one_letter_code
_entity_poly.pdbx_strand_id
1 'polypeptide(L)'
;MNPTVEAPPSASDAEAAAAIAAVSAYLDEERATLAAAAAAASADEETWDGEKWRFAGRLAATDGRGGRRVPDGAPTDAWSAAGRADRF
;
A
#
# COMPACT_ATOMS: atom_id res chain seq x y z
N MET A 1 9.86 -7.67 -8.04
CA MET A 1 11.03 -8.08 -7.22
C MET A 1 10.48 -8.98 -6.14
N ASN A 2 10.95 -10.23 -6.04
CA ASN A 2 10.46 -11.17 -5.01
C ASN A 2 11.32 -10.94 -3.76
N PRO A 3 10.74 -10.56 -2.60
CA PRO A 3 11.53 -10.35 -1.39
C PRO A 3 12.14 -11.69 -0.95
N THR A 4 13.44 -11.68 -0.68
CA THR A 4 14.19 -12.84 -0.18
C THR A 4 14.46 -12.64 1.30
N VAL A 5 14.28 -13.71 2.10
CA VAL A 5 14.49 -13.69 3.55
C VAL A 5 15.66 -14.61 3.85
N GLU A 6 16.70 -14.07 4.49
CA GLU A 6 17.88 -14.81 4.93
C GLU A 6 17.98 -14.77 6.46
N ALA A 7 18.52 -15.84 7.03
CA ALA A 7 18.70 -15.98 8.47
C ALA A 7 19.99 -15.29 8.96
N PRO A 8 20.06 -14.86 10.23
CA PRO A 8 21.27 -14.29 10.80
C PRO A 8 22.40 -15.34 10.88
N PRO A 9 23.67 -14.93 10.72
CA PRO A 9 24.80 -15.85 10.53
C PRO A 9 25.16 -16.68 11.77
N SER A 10 24.63 -16.33 12.94
CA SER A 10 24.84 -17.05 14.20
C SER A 10 23.73 -18.06 14.51
N ALA A 11 22.67 -18.12 13.70
CA ALA A 11 21.60 -19.08 13.90
C ALA A 11 22.06 -20.48 13.52
N SER A 12 21.69 -21.47 14.33
CA SER A 12 21.75 -22.85 13.88
C SER A 12 20.79 -23.05 12.70
N ASP A 13 21.04 -24.07 11.87
CA ASP A 13 20.18 -24.39 10.72
C ASP A 13 18.71 -24.59 11.13
N ALA A 14 18.46 -25.15 12.31
CA ALA A 14 17.12 -25.34 12.85
C ALA A 14 16.43 -24.01 13.20
N GLU A 15 17.15 -23.08 13.82
CA GLU A 15 16.63 -21.74 14.15
C GLU A 15 16.41 -20.91 12.89
N ALA A 16 17.34 -20.99 11.94
CA ALA A 16 17.22 -20.36 10.62
C ALA A 16 15.97 -20.86 9.88
N ALA A 17 15.77 -22.18 9.84
CA ALA A 17 14.59 -22.79 9.22
C ALA A 17 13.29 -22.37 9.91
N ALA A 18 13.27 -22.29 11.24
CA ALA A 18 12.10 -21.84 12.00
C ALA A 18 11.74 -20.37 11.70
N ALA A 19 12.72 -19.48 11.65
CA ALA A 19 12.51 -18.08 11.32
C ALA A 19 11.99 -17.90 9.88
N ILE A 20 12.60 -18.59 8.91
CA ILE A 20 12.15 -18.56 7.51
C ILE A 20 10.71 -19.09 7.38
N ALA A 21 10.37 -20.17 8.08
CA ALA A 21 9.03 -20.73 8.06
C ALA A 21 7.99 -19.75 8.64
N ALA A 22 8.31 -19.09 9.76
CA ALA A 22 7.42 -18.11 10.39
C ALA A 22 7.18 -16.89 9.47
N VAL A 23 8.23 -16.33 8.87
CA VAL A 23 8.07 -15.19 7.95
C VAL A 23 7.33 -15.59 6.68
N SER A 24 7.60 -16.78 6.13
CA SER A 24 6.91 -17.27 4.94
C SER A 24 5.42 -17.45 5.19
N ALA A 25 5.04 -18.06 6.33
CA ALA A 25 3.64 -18.23 6.72
C ALA A 25 2.93 -16.87 6.89
N TYR A 26 3.58 -15.89 7.53
CA TYR A 26 3.04 -14.54 7.66
C TYR A 26 2.83 -13.86 6.29
N LEU A 27 3.79 -13.98 5.37
CA LEU A 27 3.68 -13.41 4.03
C LEU A 27 2.61 -14.11 3.18
N ASP A 28 2.43 -15.41 3.34
CA ASP A 28 1.32 -16.15 2.69
C ASP A 28 -0.04 -15.68 3.20
N GLU A 29 -0.18 -15.48 4.51
CA GLU A 29 -1.40 -14.95 5.11
C GLU A 29 -1.69 -13.52 4.62
N GLU A 30 -0.69 -12.63 4.59
CA GLU A 30 -0.87 -11.28 4.04
C GLU A 30 -1.19 -11.27 2.54
N ARG A 31 -0.63 -12.20 1.76
CA ARG A 31 -1.00 -12.33 0.35
C ARG A 31 -2.47 -12.74 0.20
N ALA A 32 -2.95 -13.64 1.05
CA ALA A 32 -4.33 -14.09 1.03
C ALA A 32 -5.32 -12.99 1.45
N THR A 33 -5.00 -12.23 2.50
CA THR A 33 -5.81 -11.08 2.95
C THR A 33 -5.88 -10.00 1.87
N LEU A 34 -4.76 -9.63 1.25
CA LEU A 34 -4.72 -8.66 0.16
C LEU A 34 -5.52 -9.14 -1.06
N ALA A 35 -5.41 -10.42 -1.42
CA ALA A 35 -6.19 -10.98 -2.52
C ALA A 35 -7.71 -10.95 -2.22
N ALA A 36 -8.11 -11.25 -0.98
CA ALA A 36 -9.50 -11.18 -0.56
C ALA A 36 -10.02 -9.73 -0.56
N ALA A 37 -9.23 -8.77 -0.09
CA ALA A 37 -9.56 -7.35 -0.13
C ALA A 37 -9.69 -6.84 -1.58
N ALA A 38 -8.79 -7.23 -2.47
CA ALA A 38 -8.88 -6.88 -3.89
C ALA A 38 -10.14 -7.47 -4.56
N ALA A 39 -10.51 -8.70 -4.24
CA ALA A 39 -11.74 -9.30 -4.73
C ALA A 39 -12.98 -8.54 -4.21
N ALA A 40 -12.99 -8.13 -2.93
CA ALA A 40 -14.08 -7.34 -2.35
C ALA A 40 -14.16 -5.91 -2.94
N ALA A 41 -13.03 -5.28 -3.24
CA ALA A 41 -12.98 -3.94 -3.83
C ALA A 41 -13.52 -3.88 -5.26
N SER A 42 -13.64 -5.02 -5.95
CA SER A 42 -14.26 -5.08 -7.29
C SER A 42 -15.78 -4.87 -7.30
N ALA A 43 -16.41 -4.76 -6.12
CA ALA A 43 -17.86 -4.59 -5.99
C ALA A 43 -18.35 -3.13 -6.10
N ASP A 44 -17.50 -2.14 -5.87
CA ASP A 44 -17.79 -0.72 -6.06
C ASP A 44 -16.47 -0.01 -6.39
N GLU A 45 -16.34 0.54 -7.60
CA GLU A 45 -15.20 1.40 -7.95
C GLU A 45 -15.28 2.66 -7.09
N GLU A 46 -14.53 2.66 -6.00
CA GLU A 46 -14.40 3.81 -5.14
C GLU A 46 -13.84 4.95 -5.99
N THR A 47 -14.65 5.99 -6.20
CA THR A 47 -14.27 7.16 -6.97
C THR A 47 -13.99 8.32 -6.04
N TRP A 48 -13.20 9.27 -6.53
CA TRP A 48 -12.95 10.51 -5.82
C TRP A 48 -14.15 11.47 -5.81
N ASP A 49 -15.30 11.11 -6.39
CA ASP A 49 -16.44 12.00 -6.52
C ASP A 49 -16.96 12.45 -5.16
N GLY A 50 -17.14 13.77 -5.01
CA GLY A 50 -17.46 14.41 -3.72
C GLY A 50 -16.25 14.72 -2.83
N GLU A 51 -15.15 13.95 -2.92
CA GLU A 51 -13.97 14.09 -2.05
C GLU A 51 -12.77 14.80 -2.69
N LYS A 52 -12.72 14.93 -4.03
CA LYS A 52 -11.60 15.55 -4.80
C LYS A 52 -11.15 16.88 -4.21
N TRP A 53 -12.11 17.77 -3.94
CA TRP A 53 -11.81 19.13 -3.45
C TRP A 53 -11.25 19.11 -2.03
N ARG A 54 -11.77 18.24 -1.17
CA ARG A 54 -11.34 18.10 0.21
C ARG A 54 -9.90 17.58 0.28
N PHE A 55 -9.56 16.59 -0.53
CA PHE A 55 -8.20 16.04 -0.59
C PHE A 55 -7.21 17.00 -1.27
N ALA A 56 -7.57 17.65 -2.38
CA ALA A 56 -6.74 18.66 -3.02
C ALA A 56 -6.40 19.83 -2.08
N GLY A 57 -7.36 20.25 -1.24
CA GLY A 57 -7.13 21.25 -0.20
C GLY A 57 -6.11 20.80 0.86
N ARG A 58 -6.20 19.54 1.32
CA ARG A 58 -5.21 18.97 2.25
C ARG A 58 -3.82 18.91 1.61
N LEU A 59 -3.73 18.44 0.37
CA LEU A 59 -2.45 18.33 -0.33
C LEU A 59 -1.77 19.69 -0.54
N ALA A 60 -2.55 20.71 -0.90
CA ALA A 60 -2.05 22.08 -1.06
C ALA A 60 -1.50 22.65 0.26
N ALA A 61 -2.09 22.31 1.40
CA ALA A 61 -1.62 22.75 2.71
C ALA A 61 -0.27 22.11 3.10
N THR A 62 0.00 20.87 2.67
CA THR A 62 1.23 20.14 3.02
C THR A 62 2.39 20.42 2.05
N ASP A 63 2.13 20.49 0.75
CA ASP A 63 3.19 20.64 -0.27
C ASP A 63 3.50 22.11 -0.61
N GLY A 64 2.68 23.07 -0.12
CA GLY A 64 2.87 24.51 -0.35
C GLY A 64 2.71 24.95 -1.80
N ARG A 65 2.55 24.02 -2.75
CA ARG A 65 2.23 24.26 -4.16
C ARG A 65 0.72 24.24 -4.31
N GLY A 66 0.13 25.40 -4.58
CA GLY A 66 -1.31 25.57 -4.63
C GLY A 66 -2.01 24.59 -5.61
N GLY A 67 -3.06 23.93 -5.11
CA GLY A 67 -4.21 23.47 -5.88
C GLY A 67 -3.97 22.55 -7.08
N ARG A 68 -3.15 21.50 -6.95
CA ARG A 68 -3.09 20.43 -7.98
C ARG A 68 -4.39 19.61 -7.98
N ARG A 69 -4.95 19.37 -9.17
CA ARG A 69 -6.20 18.61 -9.35
C ARG A 69 -5.89 17.13 -9.26
N VAL A 70 -6.59 16.42 -8.37
CA VAL A 70 -6.48 14.96 -8.27
C VAL A 70 -7.05 14.33 -9.54
N PRO A 71 -6.27 13.54 -10.31
CA PRO A 71 -6.76 12.86 -11.51
C PRO A 71 -7.86 11.84 -11.19
N ASP A 72 -8.78 11.63 -12.12
CA ASP A 72 -9.91 10.70 -11.92
C ASP A 72 -9.46 9.23 -11.76
N GLY A 73 -8.23 8.89 -12.17
CA GLY A 73 -7.60 7.57 -11.96
C GLY A 73 -6.59 7.50 -10.81
N ALA A 74 -6.54 8.51 -9.93
CA ALA A 74 -5.71 8.42 -8.72
C ALA A 74 -6.30 7.40 -7.74
N PRO A 75 -5.48 6.64 -7.00
CA PRO A 75 -5.98 5.76 -5.92
C PRO A 75 -6.88 6.56 -4.97
N THR A 76 -8.02 6.03 -4.52
CA THR A 76 -8.92 6.71 -3.56
C THR A 76 -8.43 6.63 -2.11
N ASP A 77 -7.58 5.66 -1.79
CA ASP A 77 -6.84 5.65 -0.54
C ASP A 77 -5.93 6.88 -0.43
N ALA A 78 -6.18 7.71 0.58
CA ALA A 78 -5.50 8.98 0.76
C ALA A 78 -3.98 8.85 0.95
N TRP A 79 -3.51 7.75 1.54
CA TRP A 79 -2.07 7.49 1.71
C TRP A 79 -1.39 7.14 0.39
N SER A 80 -1.98 6.21 -0.36
CA SER A 80 -1.53 5.84 -1.70
C SER A 80 -1.57 7.01 -2.68
N ALA A 81 -2.60 7.86 -2.58
CA ALA A 81 -2.71 9.08 -3.37
C ALA A 81 -1.65 10.12 -2.99
N ALA A 82 -1.43 10.35 -1.69
CA ALA A 82 -0.40 11.29 -1.22
C ALA A 82 1.01 10.86 -1.65
N GLY A 83 1.30 9.54 -1.64
CA GLY A 83 2.56 9.01 -2.14
C GLY A 83 2.80 9.19 -3.65
N ARG A 84 1.77 9.58 -4.41
CA ARG A 84 1.84 9.87 -5.86
C ARG A 84 1.58 11.35 -6.19
N ALA A 85 1.62 12.22 -5.18
CA ALA A 85 1.30 13.63 -5.33
C ALA A 85 2.20 14.38 -6.34
N ASP A 86 3.40 13.88 -6.57
CA ASP A 86 4.33 14.36 -7.60
C ASP A 86 3.78 14.24 -9.03
N ARG A 87 2.82 13.34 -9.25
CA ARG A 87 2.17 13.08 -10.54
C ARG A 87 0.83 13.81 -10.74
N PHE A 88 0.39 14.58 -9.75
CA PHE A 88 -0.84 15.39 -9.83
C PHE A 88 -0.59 16.78 -10.45
#